data_AF-A0A3C0G4Q3-F1
#
_entry.id   AF-A0A3C0G4Q3-F1
#
_cell.length_a   1.000
_cell.length_b   1.000
_cell.length_c   1.000
_cell.angle_alpha   90.00
_cell.angle_beta   90.00
_cell.angle_gamma   90.00
#
_symmetry.space_group_name_H-M   'P 1'
#
loop_
_entity.id
_entity.type
_entity.pdbx_description
1 polymer ?
#
loop_
_entity_poly.entity_id
_entity_poly.type
_entity_poly.pdbx_seq_one_letter_code
_entity_poly.pdbx_strand_id
1 'polypeptide(L)'
;MVDETKKEEIQEEQEEIIVDLPGEESEGTEETKPEEPTEQEAPVESEEVVEEESEDEEPSEEDEDTESSDDIEEPKDKKQFGKRAEKRIKRLVKEKKELEAQLKAMKDQEESWTSERESLQSRTKDSELQAINSYIERLKAQEKQSLTALKTAKEAGDIDSEIKAQDALASVKAETLIAQQYKVRAESDTSKKDKPKSKPKVENQSTQDYAPDRQALNWQKRNEWFGGSSTKDRIMTQAAMVIHKELVDEGIVPSTSPDEYYNELDSRIRGEFPERFKNKAAKKVPPVLSGTRSAIGKNQVKLSKSEVDMANRLGVSLQEYARQKVRQQAGG
;
A
#
# COMPACT_ATOMS: atom_id res chain seq x y z
N MET A 1 79.25 -18.10 -19.69
CA MET A 1 78.55 -17.92 -18.40
C MET A 1 77.09 -17.70 -18.74
N VAL A 2 76.19 -18.67 -18.61
CA VAL A 2 76.26 -20.00 -18.00
C VAL A 2 75.38 -20.92 -18.86
N ASP A 3 75.90 -22.11 -19.07
CA ASP A 3 75.31 -23.26 -19.77
C ASP A 3 74.18 -23.93 -18.97
N GLU A 4 73.69 -25.04 -19.55
CA GLU A 4 72.96 -26.17 -18.94
C GLU A 4 71.46 -26.20 -19.22
N THR A 5 71.06 -26.76 -20.37
CA THR A 5 70.77 -28.20 -20.58
C THR A 5 69.64 -28.73 -19.69
N LYS A 6 68.44 -28.74 -20.27
CA LYS A 6 67.70 -29.97 -20.59
C LYS A 6 67.92 -31.13 -19.60
N LYS A 7 67.04 -31.21 -18.60
CA LYS A 7 66.67 -32.48 -17.96
C LYS A 7 65.19 -32.72 -18.22
N GLU A 8 64.96 -33.80 -18.97
CA GLU A 8 63.69 -34.49 -19.08
C GLU A 8 63.21 -34.86 -17.68
N GLU A 9 62.02 -34.43 -17.32
CA GLU A 9 61.26 -35.03 -16.24
C GLU A 9 59.87 -35.37 -16.78
N ILE A 10 59.61 -36.66 -16.69
CA ILE A 10 58.52 -37.45 -17.24
C ILE A 10 57.17 -36.78 -16.97
N GLN A 11 56.44 -36.49 -18.05
CA GLN A 11 55.00 -36.26 -17.99
C GLN A 11 54.34 -37.60 -17.65
N GLU A 12 54.15 -37.88 -16.37
CA GLU A 12 53.10 -38.81 -15.97
C GLU A 12 51.77 -38.13 -16.24
N GLU A 13 51.11 -38.55 -17.31
CA GLU A 13 49.71 -38.26 -17.55
C GLU A 13 48.92 -38.71 -16.32
N GLN A 14 48.52 -37.74 -15.51
CA GLN A 14 47.62 -37.95 -14.39
C GLN A 14 46.25 -38.31 -14.98
N GLU A 15 46.04 -39.61 -15.21
CA GLU A 15 44.70 -40.15 -15.47
C GLU A 15 43.90 -40.03 -14.17
N GLU A 16 43.23 -38.90 -14.01
CA GLU A 16 42.27 -38.66 -12.93
C GLU A 16 41.00 -39.47 -13.20
N ILE A 17 40.64 -40.37 -12.27
CA ILE A 17 39.39 -41.13 -12.36
C ILE A 17 38.31 -40.35 -11.61
N ILE A 18 37.21 -40.09 -12.31
CA ILE A 18 36.07 -39.33 -11.79
C ILE A 18 35.00 -40.32 -11.35
N VAL A 19 34.60 -40.27 -10.08
CA VAL A 19 33.56 -41.15 -9.51
C VAL A 19 32.31 -40.34 -9.18
N ASP A 20 31.15 -40.78 -9.68
CA ASP A 20 29.83 -40.22 -9.40
C ASP A 20 29.25 -40.78 -8.10
N LEU A 21 28.78 -39.90 -7.19
CA LEU A 21 28.08 -40.30 -5.98
C LEU A 21 26.55 -40.09 -6.10
N PRO A 22 25.72 -41.14 -5.92
CA PRO A 22 24.27 -41.00 -5.80
C PRO A 22 23.91 -40.36 -4.45
N GLY A 23 22.98 -39.40 -4.48
CA GLY A 23 22.51 -38.66 -3.31
C GLY A 23 21.48 -39.45 -2.49
N GLU A 24 21.69 -39.51 -1.18
CA GLU A 24 20.70 -40.00 -0.21
C GLU A 24 19.84 -38.84 0.28
N GLU A 25 18.52 -38.99 0.17
CA GLU A 25 17.54 -38.24 0.93
C GLU A 25 17.26 -38.99 2.25
N SER A 26 17.38 -38.33 3.41
CA SER A 26 16.55 -38.60 4.59
C SER A 26 16.80 -37.59 5.70
N GLU A 27 15.69 -37.22 6.34
CA GLU A 27 15.48 -36.89 7.76
C GLU A 27 16.28 -35.78 8.45
N GLY A 28 15.50 -34.79 8.92
CA GLY A 28 15.32 -34.54 10.35
C GLY A 28 16.48 -33.87 11.10
N THR A 29 16.21 -32.73 11.74
CA THR A 29 16.03 -32.54 13.20
C THR A 29 16.31 -31.08 13.56
N GLU A 30 15.55 -30.55 14.55
CA GLU A 30 15.86 -29.39 15.44
C GLU A 30 15.91 -28.00 14.77
N GLU A 31 15.52 -26.87 15.35
CA GLU A 31 15.26 -26.39 16.72
C GLU A 31 14.72 -24.94 16.48
N THR A 32 13.70 -24.36 17.13
CA THR A 32 13.78 -23.57 18.37
C THR A 32 12.61 -22.56 18.43
N LYS A 33 12.10 -22.36 19.65
CA LYS A 33 11.39 -21.22 20.30
C LYS A 33 11.08 -19.93 19.50
N PRO A 34 9.92 -19.29 19.73
CA PRO A 34 9.88 -18.05 20.53
C PRO A 34 8.68 -18.06 21.51
N GLU A 35 8.82 -17.82 22.81
CA GLU A 35 9.01 -16.53 23.51
C GLU A 35 7.88 -15.52 23.22
N GLU A 36 6.88 -15.57 24.11
CA GLU A 36 5.70 -14.72 24.21
C GLU A 36 6.07 -13.44 24.96
N PRO A 37 5.77 -12.23 24.42
CA PRO A 37 5.91 -11.01 25.19
C PRO A 37 4.63 -10.72 25.98
N THR A 38 4.90 -10.43 27.24
CA THR A 38 4.08 -9.83 28.28
C THR A 38 3.34 -8.57 27.81
N GLU A 39 2.03 -8.54 28.03
CA GLU A 39 1.17 -7.37 27.87
C GLU A 39 1.00 -6.70 29.24
N GLN A 40 1.58 -5.51 29.41
CA GLN A 40 1.36 -4.59 30.53
C GLN A 40 1.31 -3.15 30.00
N GLU A 41 0.11 -2.58 29.89
CA GLU A 41 -0.19 -1.15 30.05
C GLU A 41 -1.56 -1.08 30.76
N ALA A 42 -1.58 -0.69 32.04
CA ALA A 42 -1.72 0.67 32.56
C ALA A 42 -3.19 1.19 32.54
N PRO A 43 -3.72 1.64 33.70
CA PRO A 43 -5.15 1.80 33.95
C PRO A 43 -5.70 3.17 33.53
N VAL A 44 -6.95 3.17 33.07
CA VAL A 44 -7.73 4.40 32.83
C VAL A 44 -8.37 4.83 34.16
N GLU A 45 -7.85 5.91 34.71
CA GLU A 45 -8.41 6.66 35.84
C GLU A 45 -9.35 7.74 35.30
N SER A 46 -10.61 7.73 35.73
CA SER A 46 -11.51 8.88 35.67
C SER A 46 -12.53 8.78 36.79
N GLU A 47 -12.32 9.60 37.83
CA GLU A 47 -13.30 10.07 38.83
C GLU A 47 -14.63 10.44 38.11
N GLU A 48 -15.79 9.94 38.53
CA GLU A 48 -16.56 10.31 39.74
C GLU A 48 -16.88 11.82 39.82
N VAL A 49 -18.00 12.21 39.23
CA VAL A 49 -18.83 13.31 39.72
C VAL A 49 -20.29 12.86 39.72
N VAL A 50 -20.91 13.15 40.86
CA VAL A 50 -22.16 12.68 41.45
C VAL A 50 -23.38 13.49 40.99
N GLU A 51 -24.52 12.80 41.00
CA GLU A 51 -25.94 13.21 41.13
C GLU A 51 -26.41 14.60 40.67
N GLU A 52 -27.44 14.58 39.80
CA GLU A 52 -28.65 15.36 40.10
C GLU A 52 -29.91 14.59 39.67
N GLU A 53 -30.72 14.35 40.69
CA GLU A 53 -32.03 13.69 40.74
C GLU A 53 -33.10 14.57 40.07
N SER A 54 -33.93 13.98 39.21
CA SER A 54 -35.24 14.55 38.88
C SER A 54 -36.28 13.44 38.76
N GLU A 55 -37.16 13.52 39.75
CA GLU A 55 -38.43 12.84 40.00
C GLU A 55 -39.49 13.24 38.96
N ASP A 56 -40.66 12.58 39.04
CA ASP A 56 -41.92 12.81 38.29
C ASP A 56 -41.99 12.25 36.85
N GLU A 57 -43.06 11.59 36.38
CA GLU A 57 -44.42 11.41 36.89
C GLU A 57 -45.05 10.25 36.06
N GLU A 58 -45.73 9.30 36.71
CA GLU A 58 -46.64 8.37 36.02
C GLU A 58 -47.90 9.11 35.57
N PRO A 59 -48.43 8.87 34.36
CA PRO A 59 -49.85 9.05 34.12
C PRO A 59 -50.56 7.70 34.15
N SER A 60 -51.25 7.49 35.27
CA SER A 60 -52.53 6.81 35.32
C SER A 60 -53.49 7.43 34.31
N GLU A 61 -54.03 6.65 33.37
CA GLU A 61 -55.42 6.82 32.94
C GLU A 61 -56.08 5.45 32.78
N GLU A 62 -57.06 5.24 33.67
CA GLU A 62 -58.25 4.43 33.48
C GLU A 62 -58.92 4.78 32.15
N ASP A 63 -59.33 3.77 31.40
CA ASP A 63 -60.44 3.93 30.45
C ASP A 63 -61.33 2.70 30.54
N GLU A 64 -62.59 3.00 30.80
CA GLU A 64 -63.67 2.12 31.20
C GLU A 64 -64.03 1.03 30.16
N ASP A 65 -64.55 -0.05 30.73
CA ASP A 65 -65.41 -1.05 30.13
C ASP A 65 -66.35 -0.53 29.04
N THR A 66 -66.34 -1.23 27.91
CA THR A 66 -67.59 -1.53 27.21
C THR A 66 -67.61 -3.03 26.91
N GLU A 67 -68.29 -3.76 27.78
CA GLU A 67 -68.85 -5.08 27.48
C GLU A 67 -69.67 -5.01 26.19
N SER A 68 -69.30 -5.81 25.21
CA SER A 68 -70.27 -6.45 24.33
C SER A 68 -69.90 -7.91 24.23
N SER A 69 -70.65 -8.71 24.99
CA SER A 69 -70.77 -10.15 24.87
C SER A 69 -71.16 -10.53 23.44
N ASP A 70 -70.36 -11.39 22.82
CA ASP A 70 -70.91 -12.43 21.93
C ASP A 70 -70.02 -13.67 22.07
N ASP A 71 -70.65 -14.70 22.62
CA ASP A 71 -70.08 -15.99 22.99
C ASP A 71 -69.99 -16.87 21.74
N ILE A 72 -68.76 -17.12 21.27
CA ILE A 72 -68.46 -18.23 20.36
C ILE A 72 -67.25 -18.96 20.94
N GLU A 73 -67.53 -20.04 21.65
CA GLU A 73 -66.56 -21.02 22.15
C GLU A 73 -65.82 -21.70 20.98
N GLU A 74 -64.66 -21.16 20.64
CA GLU A 74 -63.59 -21.81 19.90
C GLU A 74 -62.25 -21.42 20.55
N PRO A 75 -61.22 -22.30 20.55
CA PRO A 75 -60.27 -22.45 21.65
C PRO A 75 -59.59 -21.14 22.06
N LYS A 76 -59.89 -20.71 23.29
CA LYS A 76 -59.51 -19.42 23.90
C LYS A 76 -58.01 -19.14 23.92
N ASP A 77 -57.17 -20.17 23.81
CA ASP A 77 -55.71 -20.00 23.83
C ASP A 77 -55.18 -19.32 22.56
N LYS A 78 -55.63 -19.72 21.36
CA LYS A 78 -55.05 -19.24 20.09
C LYS A 78 -55.33 -17.74 19.82
N LYS A 79 -56.48 -17.22 20.25
CA LYS A 79 -56.87 -15.80 20.05
C LYS A 79 -56.12 -14.85 21.00
N GLN A 80 -55.81 -15.28 22.22
CA GLN A 80 -55.04 -14.47 23.18
C GLN A 80 -53.57 -14.32 22.78
N PHE A 81 -52.95 -15.37 22.24
CA PHE A 81 -51.59 -15.30 21.67
C PHE A 81 -51.53 -14.35 20.47
N GLY A 82 -52.57 -14.29 19.63
CA GLY A 82 -52.70 -13.34 18.53
C GLY A 82 -52.73 -11.88 18.99
N LYS A 83 -53.55 -11.55 20.01
CA LYS A 83 -53.65 -10.18 20.56
C LYS A 83 -52.33 -9.70 21.20
N ARG A 84 -51.58 -10.57 21.88
CA ARG A 84 -50.26 -10.22 22.46
C ARG A 84 -49.20 -10.02 21.37
N ALA A 85 -49.22 -10.85 20.32
CA ALA A 85 -48.34 -10.68 19.17
C ALA A 85 -48.65 -9.38 18.41
N GLU A 86 -49.92 -9.05 18.21
CA GLU A 86 -50.36 -7.80 17.57
C GLU A 86 -49.92 -6.56 18.36
N LYS A 87 -50.09 -6.55 19.69
CA LYS A 87 -49.59 -5.47 20.56
C LYS A 87 -48.06 -5.31 20.45
N ARG A 88 -47.30 -6.42 20.38
CA ARG A 88 -45.85 -6.38 20.19
C ARG A 88 -45.47 -5.84 18.81
N ILE A 89 -46.16 -6.28 17.75
CA ILE A 89 -45.94 -5.76 16.39
C ILE A 89 -46.21 -4.26 16.34
N LYS A 90 -47.31 -3.79 16.94
CA LYS A 90 -47.63 -2.35 17.03
C LYS A 90 -46.55 -1.56 17.77
N ARG A 91 -46.01 -2.09 18.87
CA ARG A 91 -44.87 -1.49 19.59
C ARG A 91 -43.63 -1.42 18.71
N LEU A 92 -43.24 -2.52 18.08
CA LEU A 92 -42.07 -2.58 17.20
C LEU A 92 -42.21 -1.66 15.97
N VAL A 93 -43.41 -1.51 15.42
CA VAL A 93 -43.68 -0.56 14.32
C VAL A 93 -43.58 0.88 14.80
N LYS A 94 -44.08 1.21 16.00
CA LYS A 94 -43.93 2.54 16.61
C LYS A 94 -42.45 2.85 16.85
N GLU A 95 -41.71 1.92 17.45
CA GLU A 95 -40.27 2.03 17.71
C GLU A 95 -39.49 2.17 16.40
N LYS A 96 -39.78 1.36 15.38
CA LYS A 96 -39.16 1.50 14.06
C LYS A 96 -39.42 2.88 13.46
N LYS A 97 -40.65 3.39 13.52
CA LYS A 97 -40.99 4.73 13.00
C LYS A 97 -40.26 5.83 13.77
N GLU A 98 -40.11 5.67 15.09
CA GLU A 98 -39.37 6.59 15.94
C GLU A 98 -37.87 6.57 15.60
N LEU A 99 -37.27 5.39 15.46
CA LEU A 99 -35.88 5.22 15.03
C LEU A 99 -35.65 5.79 13.61
N GLU A 100 -36.58 5.58 12.68
CA GLU A 100 -36.52 6.17 11.34
C GLU A 100 -36.60 7.71 11.40
N ALA A 101 -37.44 8.26 12.27
CA ALA A 101 -37.53 9.70 12.49
C ALA A 101 -36.25 10.26 13.12
N GLN A 102 -35.68 9.58 14.12
CA GLN A 102 -34.40 9.94 14.73
C GLN A 102 -33.26 9.88 13.70
N LEU A 103 -33.18 8.81 12.91
CA LEU A 103 -32.17 8.67 11.86
C LEU A 103 -32.30 9.79 10.83
N LYS A 104 -33.52 10.15 10.44
CA LYS A 104 -33.76 11.29 9.55
C LYS A 104 -33.32 12.61 10.20
N ALA A 105 -33.67 12.86 11.45
CA ALA A 105 -33.25 14.07 12.17
C ALA A 105 -31.72 14.17 12.27
N MET A 106 -31.02 13.07 12.53
CA MET A 106 -29.55 13.03 12.58
C MET A 106 -28.94 13.32 11.19
N LYS A 107 -29.53 12.81 10.11
CA LYS A 107 -29.10 13.14 8.74
C LYS A 107 -29.31 14.60 8.39
N ASP A 108 -30.48 15.14 8.71
CA ASP A 108 -30.80 16.55 8.47
C ASP A 108 -29.83 17.46 9.26
N GLN A 109 -29.45 17.07 10.48
CA GLN A 109 -28.40 17.74 11.26
C GLN A 109 -27.01 17.58 10.63
N GLU A 110 -26.61 16.40 10.18
CA GLU A 110 -25.32 16.23 9.50
C GLU A 110 -25.22 17.12 8.25
N GLU A 111 -26.29 17.21 7.46
CA GLU A 111 -26.38 18.12 6.32
C GLU A 111 -26.27 19.59 6.75
N SER A 112 -26.93 19.98 7.85
CA SER A 112 -26.83 21.36 8.35
C SER A 112 -25.41 21.68 8.83
N TRP A 113 -24.77 20.78 9.59
CA TRP A 113 -23.39 20.95 10.10
C TRP A 113 -22.36 20.96 8.97
N THR A 114 -22.53 20.13 7.95
CA THR A 114 -21.65 20.14 6.77
C THR A 114 -21.79 21.43 5.97
N SER A 115 -23.01 21.93 5.77
CA SER A 115 -23.26 23.21 5.10
C SER A 115 -22.68 24.39 5.89
N GLU A 116 -22.84 24.39 7.22
CA GLU A 116 -22.29 25.43 8.09
C GLU A 116 -20.77 25.41 8.05
N ARG A 117 -20.15 24.23 8.17
CA ARG A 117 -18.70 24.05 8.08
C ARG A 117 -18.16 24.55 6.75
N GLU A 118 -18.85 24.27 5.65
CA GLU A 118 -18.47 24.78 4.33
C GLU A 118 -18.54 26.31 4.26
N SER A 119 -19.61 26.90 4.81
CA SER A 119 -19.78 28.36 4.86
C SER A 119 -18.75 29.05 5.77
N LEU A 120 -18.37 28.43 6.89
CA LEU A 120 -17.33 28.94 7.79
C LEU A 120 -15.98 28.85 7.11
N GLN A 121 -15.67 27.72 6.47
CA GLN A 121 -14.42 27.56 5.72
C GLN A 121 -14.30 28.57 4.57
N SER A 122 -15.38 28.87 3.84
CA SER A 122 -15.33 29.88 2.78
C SER A 122 -15.08 31.27 3.37
N ARG A 123 -15.82 31.65 4.42
CA ARG A 123 -15.63 32.94 5.11
C ARG A 123 -14.22 33.11 5.67
N THR A 124 -13.64 32.07 6.27
CA THR A 124 -12.25 32.10 6.76
C THR A 124 -11.28 32.37 5.61
N LYS A 125 -11.40 31.63 4.51
CA LYS A 125 -10.54 31.84 3.32
C LYS A 125 -10.68 33.24 2.73
N ASP A 126 -11.90 33.74 2.61
CA ASP A 126 -12.16 35.10 2.12
C ASP A 126 -11.54 36.15 3.04
N SER A 127 -11.66 35.96 4.37
CA SER A 127 -11.07 36.85 5.36
C SER A 127 -9.54 36.83 5.33
N GLU A 128 -8.92 35.66 5.15
CA GLU A 128 -7.47 35.51 5.00
C GLU A 128 -6.98 36.25 3.75
N LEU A 129 -7.70 36.10 2.63
CA LEU A 129 -7.37 36.77 1.37
C LEU A 129 -7.49 38.29 1.50
N GLN A 130 -8.55 38.79 2.14
CA GLN A 130 -8.72 40.21 2.43
C GLN A 130 -7.61 40.76 3.33
N ALA A 131 -7.23 40.01 4.37
CA ALA A 131 -6.13 40.37 5.26
C ALA A 131 -4.81 40.49 4.49
N ILE A 132 -4.49 39.51 3.64
CA ILE A 132 -3.28 39.53 2.79
C ILE A 132 -3.32 40.72 1.82
N ASN A 133 -4.45 41.02 1.19
CA ASN A 133 -4.57 42.16 0.29
C ASN A 133 -4.36 43.49 1.02
N SER A 134 -4.99 43.68 2.18
CA SER A 134 -4.80 44.90 2.98
C SER A 134 -3.34 45.06 3.44
N TYR A 135 -2.68 43.95 3.77
CA TYR A 135 -1.25 43.94 4.10
C TYR A 135 -0.38 44.37 2.91
N ILE A 136 -0.64 43.83 1.72
CA ILE A 136 0.05 44.24 0.48
C ILE A 136 -0.18 45.72 0.16
N GLU A 137 -1.39 46.24 0.35
CA GLU A 137 -1.69 47.66 0.16
C GLU A 137 -0.92 48.54 1.15
N ARG A 138 -0.82 48.13 2.42
CA ARG A 138 0.00 48.80 3.42
C ARG A 138 1.48 48.80 3.02
N LEU A 139 2.02 47.66 2.57
CA LEU A 139 3.41 47.57 2.09
C LEU A 139 3.65 48.47 0.88
N LYS A 140 2.71 48.58 -0.07
CA LYS A 140 2.80 49.52 -1.20
C LYS A 140 2.81 50.98 -0.74
N ALA A 141 2.04 51.32 0.29
CA ALA A 141 2.07 52.66 0.86
C ALA A 141 3.43 52.95 1.51
N GLN A 142 3.97 51.98 2.25
CA GLN A 142 5.30 52.07 2.86
C GLN A 142 6.42 52.14 1.80
N GLU A 143 6.29 51.41 0.68
CA GLU A 143 7.22 51.48 -0.44
C GLU A 143 7.26 52.89 -1.04
N LYS A 144 6.07 53.48 -1.28
CA LYS A 144 5.97 54.87 -1.76
C LYS A 144 6.61 55.84 -0.78
N GLN A 145 6.38 55.65 0.52
CA GLN A 145 6.97 56.48 1.56
C GLN A 145 8.50 56.38 1.56
N SER A 146 9.06 55.17 1.52
CA SER A 146 10.52 54.94 1.44
C SER A 146 11.11 55.53 0.16
N LEU A 147 10.41 55.43 -0.97
CA LEU A 147 10.84 56.09 -2.22
C LEU A 147 10.84 57.61 -2.12
N THR A 148 9.84 58.21 -1.48
CA THR A 148 9.85 59.67 -1.24
C THR A 148 10.98 60.08 -0.31
N ALA A 149 11.21 59.33 0.78
CA ALA A 149 12.30 59.58 1.72
C ALA A 149 13.68 59.47 1.03
N LEU A 150 13.85 58.49 0.13
CA LEU A 150 15.07 58.32 -0.65
C LEU A 150 15.29 59.48 -1.62
N LYS A 151 14.24 59.99 -2.26
CA LYS A 151 14.35 61.18 -3.12
C LYS A 151 14.75 62.41 -2.33
N THR A 152 14.11 62.66 -1.19
CA THR A 152 14.45 63.81 -0.33
C THR A 152 15.86 63.71 0.23
N ALA A 153 16.30 62.50 0.61
CA ALA A 153 17.67 62.24 1.06
C ALA A 153 18.71 62.59 0.00
N LYS A 154 18.46 62.17 -1.24
CA LYS A 154 19.32 62.46 -2.40
C LYS A 154 19.36 63.95 -2.73
N GLU A 155 18.23 64.63 -2.67
CA GLU A 155 18.14 66.08 -2.90
C GLU A 155 18.86 66.87 -1.80
N ALA A 156 18.79 66.40 -0.55
CA ALA A 156 19.49 67.00 0.59
C ALA A 156 21.00 66.67 0.64
N GLY A 157 21.45 65.66 -0.11
CA GLY A 157 22.84 65.17 -0.08
C GLY A 157 23.22 64.49 1.25
N ASP A 158 22.24 64.03 2.02
CA ASP A 158 22.45 63.34 3.31
C ASP A 158 22.59 61.83 3.07
N ILE A 159 23.84 61.36 3.09
CA ILE A 159 24.23 59.96 2.84
C ILE A 159 23.61 59.01 3.87
N ASP A 160 23.54 59.40 5.14
CA ASP A 160 23.01 58.52 6.20
C ASP A 160 21.51 58.30 6.02
N SER A 161 20.78 59.36 5.64
CA SER A 161 19.36 59.27 5.31
C SER A 161 19.11 58.46 4.03
N GLU A 162 20.02 58.54 3.05
CA GLU A 162 19.93 57.74 1.82
C GLU A 162 20.08 56.26 2.12
N ILE A 163 21.08 55.85 2.90
CA ILE A 163 21.31 54.45 3.26
C ILE A 163 20.10 53.90 4.03
N LYS A 164 19.56 54.65 4.99
CA LYS A 164 18.36 54.23 5.75
C LYS A 164 17.14 54.07 4.85
N ALA A 165 16.92 54.99 3.91
CA ALA A 165 15.79 54.91 2.99
C ALA A 165 15.95 53.75 1.99
N GLN A 166 17.18 53.45 1.56
CA GLN A 166 17.49 52.30 0.71
C GLN A 166 17.26 50.97 1.45
N ASP A 167 17.70 50.85 2.70
CA ASP A 167 17.50 49.65 3.52
C ASP A 167 16.01 49.41 3.81
N ALA A 168 15.28 50.46 4.20
CA ALA A 168 13.83 50.41 4.39
C ALA A 168 13.10 50.02 3.09
N LEU A 169 13.53 50.53 1.94
CA LEU A 169 12.96 50.14 0.65
C LEU A 169 13.24 48.67 0.32
N ALA A 170 14.45 48.18 0.59
CA ALA A 170 14.83 46.79 0.36
C ALA A 170 14.01 45.83 1.26
N SER A 171 13.87 46.15 2.54
CA SER A 171 13.04 45.40 3.49
C SER A 171 11.58 45.33 3.04
N VAL A 172 10.96 46.47 2.69
CA VAL A 172 9.57 46.50 2.21
C VAL A 172 9.39 45.68 0.94
N LYS A 173 10.35 45.72 0.01
CA LYS A 173 10.30 44.91 -1.22
C LYS A 173 10.42 43.42 -0.93
N ALA A 174 11.31 43.02 -0.02
CA ALA A 174 11.44 41.63 0.40
C ALA A 174 10.12 41.12 1.03
N GLU A 175 9.52 41.89 1.94
CA GLU A 175 8.23 41.57 2.55
C GLU A 175 7.10 41.52 1.51
N THR A 176 7.13 42.40 0.52
CA THR A 176 6.13 42.42 -0.56
C THR A 176 6.20 41.15 -1.40
N LEU A 177 7.39 40.66 -1.72
CA LEU A 177 7.56 39.39 -2.44
C LEU A 177 7.02 38.21 -1.63
N ILE A 178 7.32 38.17 -0.34
CA ILE A 178 6.82 37.14 0.57
C ILE A 178 5.29 37.20 0.64
N ALA A 179 4.70 38.38 0.83
CA ALA A 179 3.26 38.57 0.87
C ALA A 179 2.57 38.17 -0.45
N GLN A 180 3.19 38.46 -1.60
CA GLN A 180 2.70 38.01 -2.91
C GLN A 180 2.74 36.49 -3.04
N GLN A 181 3.80 35.84 -2.56
CA GLN A 181 3.87 34.37 -2.55
C GLN A 181 2.77 33.76 -1.67
N TYR A 182 2.53 34.32 -0.49
CA TYR A 182 1.41 33.90 0.38
C TYR A 182 0.06 34.10 -0.30
N LYS A 183 -0.13 35.23 -1.01
CA LYS A 183 -1.34 35.49 -1.79
C LYS A 183 -1.59 34.42 -2.86
N VAL A 184 -0.58 34.12 -3.68
CA VAL A 184 -0.70 33.09 -4.73
C VAL A 184 -1.02 31.72 -4.14
N ARG A 185 -0.43 31.38 -3.00
CA ARG A 185 -0.73 30.14 -2.29
C ARG A 185 -2.19 30.11 -1.82
N ALA A 186 -2.63 31.18 -1.14
CA ALA A 186 -4.01 31.30 -0.66
C ALA A 186 -5.03 31.22 -1.81
N GLU A 187 -4.78 31.92 -2.92
CA GLU A 187 -5.63 31.91 -4.12
C GLU A 187 -5.64 30.54 -4.83
N SER A 188 -4.52 29.81 -4.79
CA SER A 188 -4.46 28.45 -5.34
C SER A 188 -5.30 27.46 -4.53
N ASP A 189 -5.44 27.68 -3.23
CA ASP A 189 -6.23 26.83 -2.33
C ASP A 189 -7.72 27.22 -2.30
N THR A 190 -8.08 28.41 -2.78
CA THR A 190 -9.46 28.78 -3.11
C THR A 190 -9.87 28.21 -4.47
N SER A 191 -9.06 28.40 -5.51
CA SER A 191 -9.37 27.97 -6.89
C SER A 191 -9.45 26.46 -7.09
N LYS A 192 -8.77 25.66 -6.25
CA LYS A 192 -8.92 24.19 -6.26
C LYS A 192 -10.33 23.73 -5.86
N LYS A 193 -11.17 24.59 -5.26
CA LYS A 193 -12.54 24.28 -4.88
C LYS A 193 -13.59 24.79 -5.89
N ASP A 194 -13.26 25.81 -6.69
CA ASP A 194 -14.14 26.39 -7.72
C ASP A 194 -13.97 25.79 -9.12
N LYS A 195 -12.93 24.98 -9.35
CA LYS A 195 -13.18 23.86 -10.26
C LYS A 195 -14.32 23.11 -9.60
N PRO A 196 -15.48 22.90 -10.25
CA PRO A 196 -16.39 21.90 -9.74
C PRO A 196 -15.47 20.72 -9.45
N LYS A 197 -15.50 20.24 -8.21
CA LYS A 197 -15.41 18.82 -8.06
C LYS A 197 -16.55 18.30 -8.96
N SER A 198 -16.28 18.14 -10.27
CA SER A 198 -16.35 16.81 -10.82
C SER A 198 -15.74 16.03 -9.69
N LYS A 199 -16.60 15.42 -8.86
CA LYS A 199 -16.21 14.30 -8.01
C LYS A 199 -15.07 13.68 -8.77
N PRO A 200 -13.84 13.55 -8.22
CA PRO A 200 -12.86 12.80 -8.95
C PRO A 200 -13.66 11.63 -9.45
N LYS A 201 -13.78 11.50 -10.77
CA LYS A 201 -14.16 10.23 -11.29
C LYS A 201 -12.87 9.46 -10.97
N VAL A 202 -12.67 9.08 -9.69
CA VAL A 202 -12.98 7.72 -9.29
C VAL A 202 -14.14 7.36 -10.20
N GLU A 203 -13.77 6.96 -11.40
CA GLU A 203 -14.14 5.66 -11.85
C GLU A 203 -14.09 4.84 -10.57
N ASN A 204 -15.22 4.85 -9.85
CA ASN A 204 -15.85 3.63 -9.48
C ASN A 204 -15.77 2.83 -10.79
N GLN A 205 -14.62 2.19 -11.02
CA GLN A 205 -14.61 0.76 -11.10
C GLN A 205 -15.53 0.38 -9.97
N SER A 206 -16.76 0.18 -10.40
CA SER A 206 -17.79 -0.40 -9.61
C SER A 206 -17.12 -1.60 -8.94
N THR A 207 -16.70 -1.45 -7.69
CA THR A 207 -16.83 -2.55 -6.75
C THR A 207 -18.32 -2.63 -6.44
N GLN A 208 -19.14 -2.83 -7.48
CA GLN A 208 -20.12 -3.88 -7.38
C GLN A 208 -19.35 -5.06 -6.83
N ASP A 209 -19.91 -5.69 -5.82
CA ASP A 209 -19.69 -7.08 -5.55
C ASP A 209 -20.15 -7.88 -6.80
N TYR A 210 -19.45 -7.68 -7.92
CA TYR A 210 -19.44 -8.59 -9.03
C TYR A 210 -18.73 -9.80 -8.46
N ALA A 211 -19.44 -10.92 -8.44
CA ALA A 211 -18.81 -12.21 -8.28
C ALA A 211 -17.51 -12.20 -9.10
N PRO A 212 -16.37 -12.55 -8.50
CA PRO A 212 -15.07 -12.38 -9.12
C PRO A 212 -15.11 -13.03 -10.51
N ASP A 213 -14.76 -12.25 -11.54
CA ASP A 213 -14.81 -12.71 -12.91
C ASP A 213 -14.00 -14.02 -13.02
N ARG A 214 -14.65 -15.07 -13.54
CA ARG A 214 -14.07 -16.42 -13.59
C ARG A 214 -12.77 -16.39 -14.39
N GLN A 215 -12.67 -15.53 -15.40
CA GLN A 215 -11.45 -15.37 -16.21
C GLN A 215 -10.36 -14.60 -15.46
N ALA A 216 -10.70 -13.52 -14.76
CA ALA A 216 -9.77 -12.81 -13.88
C ALA A 216 -9.14 -13.75 -12.83
N LEU A 217 -9.96 -14.60 -12.19
CA LEU A 217 -9.46 -15.59 -11.22
C LEU A 217 -8.53 -16.62 -11.86
N ASN A 218 -8.88 -17.12 -13.05
CA ASN A 218 -8.03 -18.08 -13.77
C ASN A 218 -6.69 -17.45 -14.20
N TRP A 219 -6.72 -16.19 -14.63
CA TRP A 219 -5.52 -15.44 -14.98
C TRP A 219 -4.64 -15.17 -13.77
N GLN A 220 -5.22 -14.75 -12.64
CA GLN A 220 -4.49 -14.56 -11.39
C GLN A 220 -3.88 -15.88 -10.88
N LYS A 221 -4.60 -17.00 -10.98
CA LYS A 221 -4.06 -18.34 -10.64
C LYS A 221 -2.88 -18.74 -11.51
N ARG A 222 -2.85 -18.33 -12.78
CA ARG A 222 -1.70 -18.54 -13.68
C ARG A 222 -0.54 -17.60 -13.40
N ASN A 223 -0.80 -16.46 -12.78
CA ASN A 223 0.13 -15.37 -12.52
C ASN A 223 0.22 -15.04 -11.03
N GLU A 224 0.79 -15.96 -10.24
CA GLU A 224 0.90 -15.84 -8.77
C GLU A 224 1.73 -14.61 -8.31
N TRP A 225 2.53 -14.02 -9.20
CA TRP A 225 3.26 -12.79 -8.93
C TRP A 225 2.33 -11.56 -8.85
N PHE A 226 1.12 -11.63 -9.39
CA PHE A 226 0.18 -10.52 -9.39
C PHE A 226 -0.41 -10.32 -7.98
N GLY A 227 -0.14 -9.16 -7.37
CA GLY A 227 -0.50 -8.88 -5.97
C GLY A 227 0.45 -9.47 -4.93
N GLY A 228 1.59 -10.02 -5.36
CA GLY A 228 2.62 -10.53 -4.45
C GLY A 228 3.28 -9.43 -3.60
N SER A 229 3.84 -9.82 -2.44
CA SER A 229 4.44 -8.84 -1.51
C SER A 229 5.88 -8.45 -1.85
N SER A 230 6.58 -9.22 -2.70
CA SER A 230 7.97 -8.94 -3.09
C SER A 230 8.09 -7.66 -3.92
N THR A 231 9.18 -6.91 -3.78
CA THR A 231 9.42 -5.68 -4.54
C THR A 231 9.33 -5.89 -6.05
N LYS A 232 9.85 -7.02 -6.56
CA LYS A 232 9.78 -7.36 -7.99
C LYS A 232 8.35 -7.64 -8.44
N ASP A 233 7.56 -8.30 -7.60
CA ASP A 233 6.17 -8.67 -7.87
C ASP A 233 5.26 -7.44 -7.83
N ARG A 234 5.51 -6.51 -6.90
CA ARG A 234 4.82 -5.20 -6.86
C ARG A 234 5.10 -4.36 -8.11
N ILE A 235 6.36 -4.33 -8.57
CA ILE A 235 6.71 -3.61 -9.81
C ILE A 235 5.99 -4.23 -11.01
N MET A 236 5.98 -5.56 -11.13
CA MET A 236 5.25 -6.24 -12.21
C MET A 236 3.73 -6.02 -12.12
N THR A 237 3.17 -6.03 -10.91
CA THR A 237 1.74 -5.75 -10.68
C THR A 237 1.40 -4.32 -11.12
N GLN A 238 2.25 -3.36 -10.78
CA GLN A 238 2.06 -1.97 -11.21
C GLN A 238 2.19 -1.82 -12.73
N ALA A 239 3.15 -2.51 -13.35
CA ALA A 239 3.30 -2.50 -14.81
C ALA A 239 2.09 -3.13 -15.50
N ALA A 240 1.53 -4.23 -14.97
CA ALA A 240 0.30 -4.81 -15.48
C ALA A 240 -0.88 -3.83 -15.39
N MET A 241 -0.95 -3.01 -14.34
CA MET A 241 -1.97 -1.95 -14.21
C MET A 241 -1.77 -0.80 -15.21
N VAL A 242 -0.52 -0.50 -15.61
CA VAL A 242 -0.23 0.47 -16.66
C VAL A 242 -0.66 -0.09 -18.02
N ILE A 243 -0.28 -1.33 -18.34
CA ILE A 243 -0.67 -2.02 -19.58
C ILE A 243 -2.19 -2.18 -19.67
N HIS A 244 -2.87 -2.45 -18.56
CA HIS A 244 -4.34 -2.45 -18.50
C HIS A 244 -4.93 -1.12 -18.98
N LYS A 245 -4.39 0.01 -18.54
CA LYS A 245 -4.86 1.33 -18.96
C LYS A 245 -4.65 1.55 -20.45
N GLU A 246 -3.50 1.16 -20.97
CA GLU A 246 -3.22 1.23 -22.41
C GLU A 246 -4.18 0.36 -23.22
N LEU A 247 -4.48 -0.87 -22.76
CA LEU A 247 -5.47 -1.75 -23.41
C LEU A 247 -6.88 -1.16 -23.40
N VAL A 248 -7.28 -0.55 -22.28
CA VAL A 248 -8.57 0.13 -22.16
C VAL A 248 -8.63 1.34 -23.11
N ASP A 249 -7.56 2.11 -23.22
CA ASP A 249 -7.45 3.25 -24.15
C ASP A 249 -7.50 2.80 -25.62
N GLU A 250 -6.95 1.62 -25.93
CA GLU A 250 -7.04 0.95 -27.24
C GLU A 250 -8.44 0.33 -27.51
N GLY A 251 -9.34 0.36 -26.51
CA GLY A 251 -10.70 -0.17 -26.61
C GLY A 251 -10.83 -1.67 -26.33
N ILE A 252 -9.75 -2.32 -25.91
CA ILE A 252 -9.73 -3.74 -25.51
C ILE A 252 -10.07 -3.82 -24.03
N VAL A 253 -11.37 -4.00 -23.73
CA VAL A 253 -11.88 -4.05 -22.35
C VAL A 253 -12.18 -5.49 -21.92
N PRO A 254 -11.90 -5.86 -20.65
CA PRO A 254 -12.20 -7.20 -20.11
C PRO A 254 -13.67 -7.60 -20.27
N SER A 255 -14.59 -6.64 -20.31
CA SER A 255 -16.04 -6.89 -20.37
C SER A 255 -16.55 -7.28 -21.76
N THR A 256 -15.84 -6.93 -22.84
CA THR A 256 -16.29 -7.14 -24.23
C THR A 256 -15.59 -8.33 -24.87
N SER A 257 -14.29 -8.49 -24.65
CA SER A 257 -13.51 -9.63 -25.15
C SER A 257 -12.51 -10.13 -24.10
N PRO A 258 -12.96 -10.90 -23.08
CA PRO A 258 -12.10 -11.36 -21.98
C PRO A 258 -10.87 -12.14 -22.46
N ASP A 259 -11.05 -13.07 -23.41
CA ASP A 259 -9.97 -13.95 -23.87
C ASP A 259 -8.88 -13.17 -24.63
N GLU A 260 -9.28 -12.22 -25.46
CA GLU A 260 -8.36 -11.33 -26.20
C GLU A 260 -7.62 -10.40 -25.24
N TYR A 261 -8.36 -9.77 -24.32
CA TYR A 261 -7.80 -8.89 -23.30
C TYR A 261 -6.70 -9.58 -22.47
N TYR A 262 -6.98 -10.76 -21.92
CA TYR A 262 -5.99 -11.45 -21.07
C TYR A 262 -4.80 -12.01 -21.85
N ASN A 263 -4.98 -12.37 -23.13
CA ASN A 263 -3.88 -12.80 -24.00
C ASN A 263 -2.96 -11.63 -24.39
N GLU A 264 -3.53 -10.46 -24.70
CA GLU A 264 -2.77 -9.24 -25.01
C GLU A 264 -2.03 -8.72 -23.77
N LEU A 265 -2.71 -8.65 -22.63
CA LEU A 265 -2.12 -8.25 -21.35
C LEU A 265 -0.91 -9.12 -21.01
N ASP A 266 -1.05 -10.44 -21.10
CA ASP A 266 0.01 -11.41 -20.79
C ASP A 266 1.15 -11.34 -21.82
N SER A 267 0.86 -11.07 -23.09
CA SER A 267 1.88 -10.90 -24.15
C SER A 267 2.74 -9.66 -23.91
N ARG A 268 2.12 -8.52 -23.57
CA ARG A 268 2.82 -7.26 -23.29
C ARG A 268 3.63 -7.35 -22.00
N ILE A 269 3.07 -7.94 -20.94
CA ILE A 269 3.79 -8.17 -19.69
C ILE A 269 5.01 -9.07 -19.91
N ARG A 270 4.91 -10.12 -20.74
CA ARG A 270 6.06 -10.97 -21.10
C ARG A 270 7.11 -10.23 -21.92
N GLY A 271 6.70 -9.29 -22.76
CA GLY A 271 7.58 -8.41 -23.52
C GLY A 271 8.39 -7.46 -22.62
N GLU A 272 7.74 -6.87 -21.61
CA GLU A 272 8.37 -5.94 -20.66
C GLU A 272 9.26 -6.65 -19.63
N PHE A 273 8.90 -7.87 -19.22
CA PHE A 273 9.64 -8.65 -18.22
C PHE A 273 10.18 -9.97 -18.78
N PRO A 274 11.03 -9.95 -19.83
CA PRO A 274 11.53 -11.17 -20.43
C PRO A 274 12.36 -11.97 -19.43
N GLU A 275 13.09 -11.31 -18.52
CA GLU A 275 13.87 -11.97 -17.46
C GLU A 275 13.03 -12.85 -16.51
N ARG A 276 11.74 -12.57 -16.36
CA ARG A 276 10.84 -13.28 -15.44
C ARG A 276 10.13 -14.46 -16.11
N PHE A 277 9.85 -14.34 -17.41
CA PHE A 277 9.15 -15.35 -18.19
C PHE A 277 10.05 -16.12 -19.16
N LYS A 278 11.36 -15.83 -19.15
CA LYS A 278 12.37 -16.75 -19.65
C LYS A 278 12.20 -18.05 -18.88
N ASN A 279 11.48 -18.98 -19.50
CA ASN A 279 11.69 -20.40 -19.25
C ASN A 279 13.20 -20.59 -19.22
N LYS A 280 13.70 -21.48 -18.35
CA LYS A 280 15.05 -22.05 -18.49
C LYS A 280 15.14 -22.86 -19.79
N ALA A 281 14.78 -22.28 -20.94
CA ALA A 281 15.22 -22.68 -22.24
C ALA A 281 16.74 -22.63 -22.14
N ALA A 282 17.32 -23.83 -22.17
CA ALA A 282 18.73 -24.09 -22.08
C ALA A 282 19.48 -22.96 -22.77
N LYS A 283 20.41 -22.32 -22.04
CA LYS A 283 21.37 -21.38 -22.60
C LYS A 283 21.81 -21.94 -23.95
N LYS A 284 21.41 -21.31 -25.07
CA LYS A 284 22.06 -21.55 -26.35
C LYS A 284 23.47 -21.02 -26.16
N VAL A 285 24.35 -21.93 -25.76
CA VAL A 285 25.78 -21.70 -25.70
C VAL A 285 26.20 -21.34 -27.12
N PRO A 286 26.91 -20.22 -27.36
CA PRO A 286 27.48 -19.98 -28.67
C PRO A 286 28.38 -21.19 -29.01
N PRO A 287 28.46 -21.64 -30.28
CA PRO A 287 29.39 -22.70 -30.65
C PRO A 287 30.81 -22.14 -30.55
N VAL A 288 31.40 -22.25 -29.35
CA VAL A 288 32.82 -22.02 -29.14
C VAL A 288 33.51 -23.32 -29.55
N LEU A 289 34.50 -23.16 -30.44
CA LEU A 289 35.37 -24.22 -30.91
C LEU A 289 35.81 -25.15 -29.76
N SER A 290 35.75 -26.44 -30.06
CA SER A 290 36.27 -27.57 -29.29
C SER A 290 37.46 -27.19 -28.38
N GLY A 291 37.19 -27.12 -27.07
CA GLY A 291 38.18 -27.03 -26.00
C GLY A 291 37.69 -27.86 -24.83
N THR A 292 38.18 -29.08 -24.71
CA THR A 292 37.87 -30.05 -23.65
C THR A 292 38.28 -29.51 -22.28
N ARG A 293 37.32 -29.01 -21.50
CA ARG A 293 37.41 -28.98 -20.02
C ARG A 293 36.03 -29.29 -19.45
N SER A 294 35.79 -30.57 -19.12
CA SER A 294 34.64 -30.98 -18.33
C SER A 294 34.70 -30.28 -16.97
N ALA A 295 33.76 -29.38 -16.70
CA ALA A 295 33.53 -28.88 -15.36
C ALA A 295 32.91 -30.03 -14.55
N ILE A 296 33.63 -30.46 -13.50
CA ILE A 296 33.22 -31.54 -12.60
C ILE A 296 31.86 -31.17 -11.97
N GLY A 297 30.90 -32.10 -11.97
CA GLY A 297 29.63 -31.90 -11.28
C GLY A 297 29.84 -31.88 -9.76
N LYS A 298 28.96 -31.18 -9.02
CA LYS A 298 28.98 -31.06 -7.55
C LYS A 298 28.95 -32.40 -6.78
N ASN A 299 28.68 -33.51 -7.45
CA ASN A 299 28.60 -34.87 -6.89
C ASN A 299 29.73 -35.79 -7.42
N GLN A 300 30.74 -35.24 -8.09
CA GLN A 300 31.86 -35.98 -8.65
C GLN A 300 33.15 -35.67 -7.89
N VAL A 301 33.85 -36.73 -7.48
CA VAL A 301 35.13 -36.62 -6.77
C VAL A 301 36.23 -37.19 -7.65
N LYS A 302 37.33 -36.44 -7.78
CA LYS A 302 38.54 -36.89 -8.47
C LYS A 302 39.42 -37.67 -7.50
N LEU A 303 39.74 -38.91 -7.87
CA LEU A 303 40.71 -39.73 -7.17
C LEU A 303 42.02 -39.79 -7.98
N SER A 304 43.15 -39.62 -7.29
CA SER A 304 44.47 -39.83 -7.89
C SER A 304 44.79 -41.33 -7.95
N LYS A 305 45.76 -41.72 -8.77
CA LYS A 305 46.17 -43.13 -8.91
C LYS A 305 46.64 -43.74 -7.58
N SER A 306 47.35 -42.97 -6.75
CA SER A 306 47.78 -43.41 -5.42
C SER A 306 46.59 -43.63 -4.46
N GLU A 307 45.53 -42.85 -4.60
CA GLU A 307 44.28 -43.01 -3.83
C GLU A 307 43.49 -44.25 -4.29
N VAL A 308 43.46 -44.50 -5.60
CA VAL A 308 42.86 -45.70 -6.19
C VAL A 308 43.60 -46.96 -5.72
N ASP A 309 44.93 -46.93 -5.74
CA ASP A 309 45.77 -48.04 -5.26
C ASP A 309 45.61 -48.25 -3.74
N MET A 310 45.43 -47.18 -2.97
CA MET A 310 45.16 -47.26 -1.55
C MET A 310 43.79 -47.88 -1.26
N ALA A 311 42.74 -47.51 -2.01
CA ALA A 311 41.42 -48.11 -1.90
C ALA A 311 41.48 -49.62 -2.22
N ASN A 312 42.18 -50.01 -3.29
CA ASN A 312 42.40 -51.40 -3.66
C ASN A 312 43.18 -52.18 -2.58
N ARG A 313 44.21 -51.56 -1.99
CA ARG A 313 45.01 -52.17 -0.90
C ARG A 313 44.22 -52.32 0.40
N LEU A 314 43.32 -51.40 0.69
CA LEU A 314 42.42 -51.45 1.85
C LEU A 314 41.19 -52.34 1.61
N GLY A 315 40.99 -52.83 0.39
CA GLY A 315 39.86 -53.68 0.01
C GLY A 315 38.50 -52.96 0.02
N VAL A 316 38.50 -51.63 -0.07
CA VAL A 316 37.29 -50.79 -0.09
C VAL A 316 36.99 -50.32 -1.52
N SER A 317 35.71 -50.09 -1.82
CA SER A 317 35.31 -49.62 -3.15
C SER A 317 35.75 -48.17 -3.40
N LEU A 318 36.02 -47.82 -4.66
CA LEU A 318 36.43 -46.46 -5.05
C LEU A 318 35.38 -45.40 -4.67
N GLN A 319 34.10 -45.76 -4.71
CA GLN A 319 33.00 -44.89 -4.34
C GLN A 319 32.96 -44.60 -2.84
N GLU A 320 33.22 -45.60 -2.01
CA GLU A 320 33.22 -45.47 -0.56
C GLU A 320 34.45 -44.70 -0.07
N TYR A 321 35.60 -44.94 -0.70
CA TYR A 321 36.80 -44.13 -0.48
C TYR A 321 36.57 -42.65 -0.85
N ALA A 322 35.92 -42.39 -1.99
CA ALA A 322 35.55 -41.03 -2.40
C ALA A 322 34.59 -40.36 -1.40
N ARG A 323 33.60 -41.10 -0.86
CA ARG A 323 32.71 -40.61 0.22
C ARG A 323 33.50 -40.18 1.45
N GLN A 324 34.44 -41.00 1.90
CA GLN A 324 35.24 -40.71 3.08
C GLN A 324 36.16 -39.50 2.87
N LYS A 325 36.77 -39.38 1.68
CA LYS A 325 37.59 -38.22 1.30
C LYS A 325 36.80 -36.92 1.37
N VAL A 326 35.57 -36.89 0.84
CA VAL A 326 34.69 -35.71 0.94
C VAL A 326 34.32 -35.40 2.39
N ARG A 327 34.00 -36.43 3.19
CA ARG A 327 33.66 -36.23 4.61
C ARG A 327 34.82 -35.66 5.43
N GLN A 328 36.06 -36.09 5.16
CA GLN A 328 37.25 -35.53 5.81
C GLN A 328 37.52 -34.09 5.37
N GLN A 329 37.28 -33.75 4.11
CA GLN A 329 37.42 -32.38 3.61
C GLN A 329 36.32 -31.42 4.13
N ALA A 330 35.12 -31.93 4.41
CA ALA A 330 34.00 -31.14 4.93
C ALA A 330 34.02 -30.98 6.47
N GLY A 331 34.76 -31.82 7.20
CA GLY A 331 34.83 -31.84 8.65
C GLY A 331 36.13 -31.31 9.25
N GLY A 332 36.92 -30.54 8.50
CA GLY A 332 38.19 -29.92 8.91
C GLY A 332 38.09 -28.43 9.15
#